data_AF-A0ABD5FCY7-F1
#
_entry.id   AF-A0ABD5FCY7-F1
#
_cell.length_a   1.000
_cell.length_b   1.000
_cell.length_c   1.000
_cell.angle_alpha   90.00
_cell.angle_beta   90.00
_cell.angle_gamma   90.00
#
_symmetry.space_group_name_H-M   'P 1'
#
loop_
_entity.id
_entity.type
_entity.pdbx_description
1 polymer ?
#
loop_
_entity_poly.entity_id
_entity_poly.type
_entity_poly.pdbx_seq_one_letter_code
_entity_poly.pdbx_strand_id
1 'polypeptide(L)'
;MNKQRTKGENIYYRKDGRWEGRYAIGRKSNGRIKYGYVYGKTYQTVRDKLLPLKQQSDRMIQLYGKSMMTYSEWVTQWKKEIQ
;
A
#
# COMPACT_ATOMS: atom_id res chain seq x y z
N MET A 1 -27.03 11.10 -1.67
CA MET A 1 -25.97 11.73 -0.87
C MET A 1 -24.65 11.62 -1.62
N ASN A 2 -24.14 12.74 -2.15
CA ASN A 2 -22.85 12.80 -2.83
C ASN A 2 -21.73 12.65 -1.79
N LYS A 3 -21.17 11.44 -1.68
CA LYS A 3 -20.07 11.13 -0.77
C LYS A 3 -18.80 11.74 -1.37
N GLN A 4 -18.53 12.97 -0.98
CA GLN A 4 -17.36 13.76 -1.37
C GLN A 4 -16.10 12.91 -1.12
N ARG A 5 -15.32 12.66 -2.18
CA ARG A 5 -14.00 12.03 -2.07
C ARG A 5 -13.12 12.99 -1.27
N THR A 6 -12.81 12.69 -0.02
CA THR A 6 -11.68 13.33 0.67
C THR A 6 -10.41 12.94 -0.07
N LYS A 7 -9.94 13.84 -0.94
CA LYS A 7 -8.65 13.71 -1.64
C LYS A 7 -7.57 13.50 -0.58
N GLY A 8 -6.98 12.31 -0.52
CA GLY A 8 -5.82 12.02 0.35
C GLY A 8 -5.88 10.73 1.16
N GLU A 9 -7.07 10.15 1.39
CA GLU A 9 -7.20 8.98 2.27
C GLU A 9 -6.96 7.64 1.55
N ASN A 10 -6.95 7.62 0.21
CA ASN A 10 -6.69 6.42 -0.59
C ASN A 10 -7.67 5.26 -0.27
N ILE A 11 -8.94 5.61 -0.05
CA ILE A 11 -10.06 4.70 0.24
C ILE A 11 -11.10 4.80 -0.87
N TYR A 12 -11.54 3.68 -1.41
CA TYR A 12 -12.43 3.58 -2.56
C TYR A 12 -13.59 2.62 -2.30
N TYR A 13 -14.77 2.95 -2.82
CA TYR A 13 -15.90 2.02 -2.87
C TYR A 13 -15.80 1.14 -4.12
N ARG A 14 -16.06 -0.16 -3.97
CA ARG A 14 -16.00 -1.15 -5.05
C ARG A 14 -17.41 -1.55 -5.49
N LYS A 15 -17.51 -2.03 -6.73
CA LYS A 15 -18.77 -2.50 -7.35
C LYS A 15 -19.44 -3.66 -6.60
N ASP A 16 -18.67 -4.40 -5.81
CA ASP A 16 -19.13 -5.54 -5.01
C ASP A 16 -19.65 -5.15 -3.62
N GLY A 17 -19.77 -3.84 -3.34
CA GLY A 17 -20.30 -3.33 -2.08
C GLY A 17 -19.26 -3.15 -0.97
N ARG A 18 -17.97 -3.43 -1.23
CA ARG A 18 -16.90 -3.27 -0.24
C ARG A 18 -16.18 -1.94 -0.37
N TRP A 19 -15.64 -1.45 0.73
CA TRP A 19 -14.64 -0.39 0.78
C TRP A 19 -13.23 -1.00 0.72
N GLU A 20 -12.33 -0.36 -0.01
CA GLU A 20 -10.91 -0.72 -0.15
C GLU A 20 -10.03 0.47 0.23
N GLY A 21 -9.19 0.31 1.25
CA GLY A 21 -8.13 1.25 1.62
C GLY A 21 -6.78 0.77 1.12
N ARG A 22 -5.95 1.66 0.59
CA ARG A 22 -4.61 1.35 0.07
C ARG A 22 -3.54 2.14 0.81
N TYR A 23 -2.48 1.47 1.24
CA TYR A 23 -1.31 2.12 1.85
C TYR A 23 -0.04 1.66 1.14
N ALA A 24 0.97 2.53 1.06
CA ALA A 24 2.27 2.14 0.51
C ALA A 24 2.89 1.08 1.43
N ILE A 25 3.59 0.10 0.86
CA ILE A 25 4.40 -0.89 1.58
C ILE A 25 5.84 -0.95 1.04
N GLY A 26 6.23 0.06 0.26
CA GLY A 26 7.51 0.12 -0.45
C GLY A 26 7.35 0.42 -1.94
N ARG A 27 8.43 0.21 -2.70
CA ARG A 27 8.46 0.38 -4.16
C ARG A 27 8.96 -0.89 -4.85
N LYS A 28 8.45 -1.14 -6.04
CA LYS A 28 8.94 -2.16 -6.96
C LYS A 28 10.27 -1.72 -7.58
N SER A 29 10.99 -2.64 -8.23
CA SER A 29 12.22 -2.35 -8.97
C SER A 29 12.07 -1.23 -10.00
N ASN A 30 10.90 -1.13 -10.65
CA ASN A 30 10.58 -0.06 -11.61
C ASN A 30 10.16 1.27 -10.94
N GLY A 31 10.38 1.44 -9.64
CA GLY A 31 10.08 2.66 -8.89
C GLY A 31 8.59 2.88 -8.58
N ARG A 32 7.67 2.06 -9.10
CA ARG A 32 6.23 2.17 -8.80
C ARG A 32 5.94 1.75 -7.35
N ILE A 33 4.98 2.42 -6.71
CA ILE A 33 4.55 2.07 -5.34
C ILE A 33 3.99 0.65 -5.31
N LYS A 34 4.43 -0.14 -4.34
CA LYS A 34 3.81 -1.41 -3.96
C LYS A 34 2.78 -1.08 -2.89
N TYR A 35 1.52 -1.49 -3.09
CA TYR A 35 0.43 -1.20 -2.17
C TYR A 35 0.06 -2.44 -1.35
N GLY A 36 -0.23 -2.22 -0.07
CA GLY A 36 -1.04 -3.09 0.76
C GLY A 36 -2.52 -2.65 0.74
N TYR A 37 -3.42 -3.57 1.07
CA TYR A 37 -4.87 -3.36 0.93
C TYR A 37 -5.61 -3.75 2.21
N VAL A 38 -6.65 -2.97 2.53
CA VAL A 38 -7.59 -3.22 3.63
C VAL A 38 -9.01 -3.20 3.08
N TYR A 39 -9.85 -4.12 3.54
CA TYR A 39 -11.24 -4.24 3.10
C TYR A 39 -12.23 -4.14 4.27
N GLY A 40 -13.43 -3.63 3.98
CA GLY A 40 -14.51 -3.54 4.96
C GLY A 40 -15.86 -3.22 4.33
N LYS A 41 -16.94 -3.44 5.09
CA LYS A 41 -18.30 -3.11 4.65
C LYS A 41 -18.63 -1.62 4.79
N THR A 42 -17.93 -0.92 5.67
CA THR A 42 -18.12 0.52 5.90
C THR A 42 -16.82 1.29 5.67
N TYR A 43 -16.97 2.58 5.35
CA TYR A 43 -15.84 3.50 5.22
C TYR A 43 -15.01 3.56 6.50
N GLN A 44 -15.69 3.70 7.63
CA GLN A 44 -15.07 3.88 8.94
C GLN A 44 -14.21 2.67 9.32
N THR A 45 -14.74 1.44 9.15
CA THR A 45 -13.97 0.22 9.43
C THR A 45 -12.70 0.12 8.59
N VAL A 46 -12.73 0.58 7.34
CA VAL A 46 -11.52 0.61 6.50
C VAL A 46 -10.56 1.69 6.96
N ARG A 47 -11.05 2.89 7.28
CA ARG A 47 -10.24 4.01 7.77
C ARG A 47 -9.48 3.67 9.04
N ASP A 48 -10.19 3.10 10.03
CA ASP A 48 -9.62 2.75 11.34
C ASP A 48 -8.52 1.69 11.22
N LYS A 49 -8.68 0.74 10.29
CA LYS A 49 -7.66 -0.26 9.99
C LYS A 49 -6.51 0.30 9.15
N LEU A 50 -6.79 1.21 8.22
CA LEU A 50 -5.81 1.75 7.29
C LEU A 50 -4.82 2.69 7.97
N LEU A 51 -5.29 3.53 8.91
CA LEU A 51 -4.47 4.55 9.56
C LEU A 51 -3.21 3.99 10.26
N PRO A 52 -3.31 3.00 11.16
CA PRO A 52 -2.12 2.44 11.84
C PRO A 52 -1.16 1.75 10.86
N LEU A 53 -1.68 1.07 9.83
CA LEU A 53 -0.87 0.40 8.81
C LEU A 53 -0.08 1.40 7.96
N LYS A 54 -0.72 2.52 7.61
CA LYS A 54 -0.05 3.62 6.89
C LYS A 54 1.10 4.18 7.73
N GLN A 55 0.86 4.50 9.01
CA GLN A 55 1.90 4.99 9.90
C GLN A 55 3.04 3.98 10.09
N GLN A 56 2.72 2.70 10.23
CA GLN A 56 3.72 1.65 10.33
C GLN A 56 4.56 1.57 9.07
N SER A 57 3.94 1.58 7.88
CA SER A 57 4.71 1.54 6.65
C SER A 57 5.55 2.79 6.43
N ASP A 58 5.05 3.97 6.78
CA ASP A 58 5.82 5.21 6.66
C ASP A 58 7.09 5.13 7.52
N ARG A 59 6.99 4.58 8.74
CA ARG A 59 8.16 4.29 9.59
C ARG A 59 9.11 3.28 8.96
N MET A 60 8.61 2.18 8.39
CA MET A 60 9.46 1.18 7.75
C MET A 60 10.22 1.76 6.55
N ILE A 61 9.55 2.59 5.73
CA ILE A 61 10.18 3.25 4.57
C ILE A 61 11.25 4.26 5.03
N GLN A 62 11.05 4.93 6.17
CA GLN A 62 12.07 5.82 6.73
C GLN A 62 13.30 5.05 7.23
N LEU A 63 13.11 3.94 7.94
CA LEU A 63 14.21 3.16 8.55
C LEU A 63 15.01 2.36 7.52
N TYR A 64 14.34 1.74 6.56
CA TYR A 64 14.95 0.80 5.61
C TYR A 64 15.10 1.37 4.19
N GLY A 65 14.67 2.62 3.98
CA GLY A 65 14.75 3.32 2.70
C GLY A 65 13.63 2.96 1.72
N LYS A 66 13.78 3.47 0.48
CA LYS A 66 12.73 3.40 -0.57
C LYS A 66 12.48 2.00 -1.13
N SER A 67 13.37 1.04 -0.86
CA SER A 67 13.30 -0.32 -1.38
C SER A 67 13.00 -1.29 -0.25
N MET A 68 11.73 -1.61 -0.03
CA MET A 68 11.33 -2.80 0.75
C MET A 68 11.28 -4.03 -0.16
N MET A 69 12.26 -4.17 -1.05
CA MET A 69 12.42 -5.35 -1.88
C MET A 69 12.66 -6.55 -0.95
N THR A 70 11.92 -7.64 -1.14
CA THR A 70 12.19 -8.86 -0.37
C THR A 70 13.55 -9.43 -0.78
N TYR A 71 14.17 -10.22 0.10
CA TYR A 71 15.40 -10.94 -0.24
C TYR A 71 15.23 -11.76 -1.53
N SER A 72 14.09 -12.41 -1.72
CA SER A 72 13.77 -13.16 -2.94
C SER A 72 13.65 -12.27 -4.19
N GLU A 73 13.03 -11.09 -4.08
CA GLU A 73 12.95 -10.11 -5.17
C GLU A 73 14.35 -9.59 -5.52
N TRP A 74 15.21 -9.38 -4.51
CA TRP A 74 16.61 -8.96 -4.70
C TRP A 74 17.44 -10.03 -5.39
N VAL A 75 17.43 -11.29 -4.91
CA VAL A 75 18.16 -12.40 -5.55
C VAL A 75 17.70 -12.58 -7.00
N THR A 76 16.40 -12.45 -7.27
CA THR A 76 15.85 -12.57 -8.62
C THR A 76 16.33 -11.45 -9.53
N GLN A 77 16.40 -10.21 -9.02
CA GLN A 77 16.91 -9.07 -9.77
C GLN A 77 18.41 -9.19 -10.03
N TRP A 78 19.20 -9.48 -9.00
CA TRP A 78 20.65 -9.65 -9.08
C TRP A 78 21.05 -10.73 -10.08
N LYS A 79 20.35 -11.88 -10.10
CA LYS A 79 20.60 -12.94 -11.09
C LYS A 79 20.44 -12.49 -12.54
N LYS A 80 19.53 -11.53 -12.82
CA LYS A 80 19.34 -10.99 -14.18
C LYS A 80 20.44 -10.03 -14.61
N GLU A 81 21.22 -9.50 -13.68
CA GLU A 81 22.30 -8.55 -13.98
C GLU A 81 23.62 -9.28 -14.26
N ILE A 82 23.73 -10.57 -13.89
CA ILE A 82 24.95 -11.39 -14.02
C ILE A 82 24.86 -12.39 -15.20
N GLN A 83 23.67 -12.62 -15.73
CA GLN A 83 23.44 -13.45 -16.93
C GLN A 83 23.11 -12.56 -18.13
#